data_AF-A0A6H9L9U2-F1
#
_entry.id   AF-A0A6H9L9U2-F1
#
_cell.length_a   1.000
_cell.length_b   1.000
_cell.length_c   1.000
_cell.angle_alpha   90.00
_cell.angle_beta   90.00
_cell.angle_gamma   90.00
#
_symmetry.space_group_name_H-M   'P 1'
#
loop_
_entity.id
_entity.type
_entity.pdbx_description
1 polymer ?
#
loop_
_entity_poly.entity_id
_entity_poly.type
_entity_poly.pdbx_seq_one_letter_code
_entity_poly.pdbx_strand_id
1 'polypeptide(L)' 'MSLDVSVVIPFLNEAESLTELSSLLKSVLEENKFSYELIFVDDG' A
#
# COMPACT_ATOMS: atom_id res chain seq x y z
N MET A 1 18.30 9.38 -9.11
CA MET A 1 17.99 8.96 -7.73
C MET A 1 16.63 8.31 -7.79
N SER A 2 16.56 6.98 -7.66
CA SER A 2 15.28 6.30 -7.53
C SER A 2 14.86 6.40 -6.07
N LEU A 3 13.60 6.76 -5.82
CA LEU A 3 13.05 6.83 -4.48
C LEU A 3 12.36 5.49 -4.20
N ASP A 4 12.84 4.80 -3.17
CA ASP A 4 12.27 3.54 -2.69
C ASP A 4 11.31 3.85 -1.54
N VAL A 5 10.03 3.55 -1.72
CA VAL A 5 8.95 3.91 -0.80
C VAL A 5 8.41 2.65 -0.14
N SER A 6 8.60 2.50 1.17
CA SER A 6 7.95 1.45 1.96
C SER A 6 6.70 2.03 2.65
N VAL A 7 5.55 1.42 2.41
CA VAL A 7 4.26 1.81 2.98
C VAL A 7 3.77 0.68 3.86
N VAL A 8 3.72 0.93 5.17
CA VAL A 8 3.26 -0.03 6.18
C VAL A 8 1.87 0.36 6.64
N ILE A 9 0.91 -0.54 6.49
CA ILE A 9 -0.50 -0.30 6.80
C ILE A 9 -0.94 -1.33 7.84
N PRO A 10 -1.04 -0.93 9.13
CA PRO A 10 -1.72 -1.74 10.12
C PRO A 10 -3.23 -1.72 9.82
N PHE A 11 -3.88 -2.87 9.94
CA PHE A 11 -5.34 -2.99 9.78
C PHE A 11 -5.93 -3.91 10.83
N LEU A 12 -7.23 -3.75 11.11
CA LEU A 12 -7.98 -4.61 12.02
C LEU A 12 -9.40 -4.83 11.48
N ASN A 13 -9.71 -6.05 11.04
CA ASN A 13 -11.05 -6.45 10.53
C ASN A 13 -11.59 -5.60 9.35
N GLU A 14 -10.72 -4.96 8.55
CA GLU A 14 -11.10 -4.07 7.42
C GLU A 14 -10.71 -4.65 6.05
N ALA A 15 -11.02 -5.92 5.80
CA ALA A 15 -10.62 -6.65 4.59
C ALA A 15 -11.19 -6.07 3.27
N GLU A 16 -12.42 -5.55 3.29
CA GLU A 16 -13.05 -4.96 2.10
C GLU A 16 -12.42 -3.59 1.77
N SER A 17 -12.16 -2.75 2.78
CA SER A 17 -11.52 -1.44 2.61
C SER A 17 -10.06 -1.54 2.18
N LEU A 18 -9.35 -2.61 2.60
CA LEU A 18 -7.99 -2.91 2.16
C LEU A 18 -7.87 -3.12 0.65
N THR A 19 -8.87 -3.74 0.04
CA THR A 19 -8.86 -4.02 -1.41
C THR A 19 -8.96 -2.71 -2.20
N GLU A 20 -9.83 -1.78 -1.78
CA GLU A 20 -9.91 -0.46 -2.41
C GLU A 20 -8.66 0.38 -2.17
N LEU A 21 -8.17 0.43 -0.92
CA LEU A 21 -6.97 1.20 -0.56
C LEU A 21 -5.73 0.72 -1.32
N SER A 22 -5.53 -0.59 -1.42
CA SER A 22 -4.39 -1.18 -2.15
C SER A 22 -4.46 -0.89 -3.65
N SER A 23 -5.65 -0.91 -4.25
CA SER A 23 -5.84 -0.55 -5.66
C SER A 23 -5.55 0.92 -5.92
N LEU A 24 -5.96 1.83 -5.03
CA LEU A 24 -5.66 3.26 -5.14
C LEU A 24 -4.16 3.55 -4.98
N LEU A 25 -3.54 2.95 -3.96
CA LEU A 25 -2.10 3.08 -3.73
C LEU A 25 -1.30 2.58 -4.93
N LYS A 26 -1.67 1.40 -5.46
CA LYS A 26 -1.02 0.84 -6.65
C LYS A 26 -1.11 1.80 -7.85
N SER A 27 -2.30 2.33 -8.16
CA SER A 27 -2.48 3.27 -9.27
C SER A 27 -1.60 4.51 -9.12
N VAL A 28 -1.52 5.10 -7.93
CA VAL A 28 -0.69 6.30 -7.67
C VAL A 28 0.80 5.96 -7.78
N LEU A 29 1.23 4.83 -7.21
CA LEU A 29 2.64 4.44 -7.19
C LEU A 29 3.14 4.03 -8.59
N GLU A 30 2.30 3.37 -9.39
CA GLU A 30 2.58 3.05 -10.80
C GLU A 30 2.62 4.31 -11.68
N GLU A 31 1.69 5.25 -11.50
CA GLU A 31 1.68 6.52 -12.26
C GLU A 31 2.95 7.33 -12.01
N ASN A 32 3.43 7.35 -10.76
CA ASN A 32 4.64 8.06 -10.39
C ASN A 32 5.93 7.26 -10.61
N LYS A 33 5.84 6.00 -11.08
CA LYS A 33 6.98 5.09 -11.34
C LYS A 33 7.93 4.95 -10.14
N PHE A 34 7.37 4.95 -8.94
CA PHE A 34 8.17 4.69 -7.73
C PHE A 34 8.52 3.21 -7.62
N SER A 35 9.67 2.92 -7.02
CA SER A 35 9.92 1.58 -6.49
C SER A 35 9.30 1.53 -5.11
N TYR A 36 8.38 0.59 -4.88
CA TYR A 36 7.60 0.58 -3.65
C TYR A 36 7.36 -0.82 -3.10
N GLU A 37 7.14 -0.87 -1.80
CA GLU A 37 6.75 -2.06 -1.07
C GLU A 37 5.51 -1.73 -0.23
N LEU A 38 4.47 -2.56 -0.35
CA LEU A 38 3.25 -2.46 0.46
C LEU A 38 3.25 -3.58 1.50
N ILE A 39 3.27 -3.24 2.77
CA ILE A 39 3.25 -4.19 3.89
C ILE A 39 1.96 -4.00 4.66
N PHE A 40 1.11 -5.02 4.66
CA PHE A 40 -0.11 -5.05 5.47
C PHE A 40 0.15 -5.84 6.75
N VAL A 41 -0.07 -5.21 7.89
CA VAL A 41 0.13 -5.83 9.21
C VAL A 41 -1.24 -5.99 9.85
N ASP A 42 -1.65 -7.24 10.04
CA ASP A 42 -2.85 -7.56 10.82
C ASP A 42 -2.49 -7.43 12.31
N ASP A 43 -3.18 -6.54 13.04
CA ASP A 43 -3.01 -6.34 14.49
C ASP A 43 -4.11 -7.08 15.30
N GLY A 44 -4.80 -8.05 14.66
CA GLY A 44 -5.83 -8.92 15.22
C GLY A 44 -5.31 -10.21 15.86
#